data_AF-A0A1G9SZT4-F1
#
_entry.id   AF-A0A1G9SZT4-F1
#
_cell.length_a   1.000
_cell.length_b   1.000
_cell.length_c   1.000
_cell.angle_alpha   90.00
_cell.angle_beta   90.00
_cell.angle_gamma   90.00
#
_symmetry.space_group_name_H-M   'P 1'
#
loop_
_entity.id
_entity.type
_entity.pdbx_description
1 polymer ?
#
loop_
_entity_poly.entity_id
_entity_poly.type
_entity_poly.pdbx_seq_one_letter_code
_entity_poly.pdbx_strand_id
1 'polypeptide(L)'
;MFVAKHDNEIWLVEQYHHSIQAGEVARQWGNEEFDAPCQSLITAVEKHDIGWVEPDKEILFDEESGRPINFININVKQHVQFYSNGYKKILGEDPYAGMLIGMHWIGLYTSRFGYDPTFTYKIPEVLKDYMQNVVIETQKEWVDIKMNYWKFNKKRSEFEDKIWMDYEFLQLMDRMSQLVSLHTHHDKAEAILGPVRKNQGSEGIQVFVQLPGDGSVIVEPFPFKQEFETSVKVRKLPDKKYESHTDLSQEIASAPLEVIKWKIRKKR
;
A
#
# COMPACT_ATOMS: atom_id res chain seq x y z
N MET A 1 11.09 1.96 -1.98
CA MET A 1 11.12 0.49 -1.79
C MET A 1 11.05 0.10 -0.32
N PHE A 2 10.54 -1.09 -0.02
CA PHE A 2 10.73 -1.75 1.26
C PHE A 2 12.14 -2.34 1.32
N VAL A 3 12.80 -2.18 2.46
CA VAL A 3 14.07 -2.83 2.79
C VAL A 3 13.82 -3.67 4.03
N ALA A 4 13.68 -4.99 3.86
CA ALA A 4 13.48 -5.95 4.95
C ALA A 4 14.79 -6.70 5.22
N LYS A 5 15.13 -6.91 6.50
CA LYS A 5 16.34 -7.65 6.89
C LYS A 5 15.98 -9.09 7.22
N HIS A 6 16.74 -10.04 6.69
CA HIS A 6 16.61 -11.47 6.96
C HIS A 6 17.99 -12.10 7.10
N ASP A 7 18.36 -12.54 8.30
CA ASP A 7 19.66 -13.11 8.63
C ASP A 7 20.86 -12.36 7.99
N ASN A 8 21.41 -12.89 6.88
CA ASN A 8 22.58 -12.33 6.18
C ASN A 8 22.21 -11.59 4.88
N GLU A 9 20.93 -11.34 4.66
CA GLU A 9 20.38 -10.72 3.45
C GLU A 9 19.49 -9.51 3.78
N ILE A 10 19.39 -8.62 2.80
CA ILE A 10 18.33 -7.63 2.72
C ILE A 10 17.46 -7.94 1.50
N TRP A 11 16.14 -7.90 1.71
CA TRP A 11 15.15 -8.08 0.68
C TRP A 11 14.61 -6.72 0.28
N LEU A 12 14.71 -6.43 -1.02
CA LEU A 12 14.23 -5.21 -1.64
C LEU A 12 12.95 -5.50 -2.42
N VAL A 13 11.86 -4.89 -2.01
CA VAL A 13 10.57 -4.91 -2.72
C VAL A 13 10.24 -3.49 -3.17
N GLU A 14 10.14 -3.27 -4.47
CA GLU A 14 9.71 -1.99 -5.04
C GLU A 14 8.29 -1.65 -4.57
N GLN A 15 8.03 -0.38 -4.28
CA GLN A 15 6.71 0.05 -3.82
C GLN A 15 5.64 -0.25 -4.88
N TYR A 16 5.96 -0.06 -6.16
CA TYR A 16 4.99 -0.39 -7.20
C TYR A 16 4.74 -1.90 -7.37
N HIS A 17 5.72 -2.76 -7.06
CA HIS A 17 5.51 -4.21 -7.12
C HIS A 17 4.58 -4.72 -6.02
N HIS A 18 4.65 -4.17 -4.80
CA HIS A 18 3.68 -4.55 -3.75
C HIS A 18 2.28 -4.02 -4.07
N SER A 19 2.14 -2.82 -4.65
CA SER A 19 0.82 -2.32 -5.03
C SER A 19 0.18 -3.17 -6.13
N ILE A 20 0.97 -3.64 -7.11
CA ILE A 20 0.49 -4.62 -8.12
C ILE A 20 -0.03 -5.89 -7.43
N GLN A 21 0.74 -6.45 -6.50
CA GLN A 21 0.34 -7.64 -5.76
C GLN A 21 -0.96 -7.41 -4.96
N ALA A 22 -1.11 -6.24 -4.34
CA ALA A 22 -2.34 -5.85 -3.65
C ALA A 22 -3.54 -5.84 -4.62
N GLY A 23 -3.35 -5.36 -5.85
CA GLY A 23 -4.35 -5.38 -6.91
C GLY A 23 -4.73 -6.79 -7.36
N GLU A 24 -3.76 -7.70 -7.48
CA GLU A 24 -4.02 -9.13 -7.78
C GLU A 24 -4.90 -9.77 -6.71
N VAL A 25 -4.61 -9.53 -5.43
CA VAL A 25 -5.41 -10.00 -4.29
C VAL A 25 -6.80 -9.38 -4.30
N ALA A 26 -6.91 -8.06 -4.53
CA ALA A 26 -8.19 -7.35 -4.58
C ALA A 26 -9.14 -7.92 -5.65
N ARG A 27 -8.63 -8.40 -6.79
CA ARG A 27 -9.43 -9.03 -7.85
C ARG A 27 -10.08 -10.36 -7.44
N GLN A 28 -9.54 -11.02 -6.42
CA GLN A 28 -10.10 -12.26 -5.86
C GLN A 28 -11.15 -12.00 -4.78
N TRP A 29 -11.27 -10.76 -4.31
CA TRP A 29 -12.19 -10.38 -3.24
C TRP A 29 -13.65 -10.47 -3.67
N GLY A 30 -14.50 -10.86 -2.72
CA GLY A 30 -15.94 -10.92 -2.84
C GLY A 30 -16.44 -12.37 -2.82
N ASN A 31 -17.55 -12.59 -2.13
CA ASN A 31 -18.25 -13.86 -2.03
C ASN A 31 -19.72 -13.59 -1.64
N GLU A 32 -20.42 -14.57 -1.05
CA GLU A 32 -21.81 -14.40 -0.62
C GLU A 32 -22.01 -13.37 0.50
N GLU A 33 -20.97 -13.11 1.31
CA GLU A 33 -21.02 -12.15 2.41
C GLU A 33 -20.36 -10.80 2.06
N PHE A 34 -19.32 -10.82 1.23
CA PHE A 34 -18.49 -9.66 0.90
C PHE A 34 -18.78 -9.15 -0.52
N ASP A 35 -19.05 -7.85 -0.65
CA ASP A 35 -19.22 -7.20 -1.94
C ASP A 35 -17.90 -7.22 -2.73
N ALA A 36 -17.98 -7.53 -4.03
CA ALA A 36 -16.84 -7.45 -4.91
C ALA A 36 -16.46 -5.97 -5.21
N PRO A 37 -15.17 -5.61 -5.20
CA PRO A 37 -14.75 -4.25 -5.49
C PRO A 37 -15.02 -3.89 -6.96
N CYS A 38 -15.35 -2.61 -7.22
CA CYS A 38 -15.48 -2.12 -8.59
C CYS A 38 -14.11 -1.97 -9.26
N GLN A 39 -14.10 -1.84 -10.60
CA GLN A 39 -12.84 -1.75 -11.34
C GLN A 39 -11.99 -0.54 -10.92
N SER A 40 -12.59 0.62 -10.64
CA SER A 40 -11.85 1.81 -10.20
C SER A 40 -11.23 1.63 -8.81
N LEU A 41 -11.89 0.91 -7.89
CA LEU A 41 -11.29 0.57 -6.59
C LEU A 41 -10.09 -0.38 -6.77
N ILE A 42 -10.22 -1.40 -7.62
CA ILE A 42 -9.09 -2.29 -7.93
C ILE A 42 -7.93 -1.49 -8.56
N THR A 43 -8.22 -0.56 -9.46
CA THR A 43 -7.21 0.35 -10.04
C THR A 43 -6.55 1.21 -8.96
N ALA A 44 -7.31 1.73 -8.00
CA ALA A 44 -6.77 2.50 -6.89
C ALA A 44 -5.80 1.67 -6.04
N VAL A 45 -6.18 0.43 -5.70
CA VAL A 45 -5.32 -0.50 -4.96
C VAL A 45 -4.07 -0.85 -5.78
N GLU A 46 -4.20 -1.21 -7.05
CA GLU A 46 -3.06 -1.62 -7.88
C GLU A 46 -2.04 -0.49 -8.10
N LYS A 47 -2.53 0.75 -8.16
CA LYS A 47 -1.73 1.93 -8.54
C LYS A 47 -1.46 2.92 -7.40
N HIS A 48 -1.79 2.61 -6.14
CA HIS A 48 -1.64 3.57 -5.03
C HIS A 48 -0.20 4.08 -4.86
N ASP A 49 0.79 3.25 -5.22
CA ASP A 49 2.21 3.59 -5.18
C ASP A 49 2.84 3.80 -6.57
N ILE A 50 2.06 4.09 -7.61
CA ILE A 50 2.61 4.34 -8.96
C ILE A 50 3.60 5.51 -9.01
N GLY A 51 3.54 6.43 -8.05
CA GLY A 51 4.50 7.53 -7.90
C GLY A 51 5.94 7.08 -7.66
N TRP A 52 6.12 5.83 -7.22
CA TRP A 52 7.42 5.24 -6.89
C TRP A 52 8.13 4.55 -8.04
N VAL A 53 7.47 4.38 -9.20
CA VAL A 53 8.04 3.66 -10.35
C VAL A 53 9.40 4.22 -10.79
N GLU A 54 9.57 5.55 -10.84
CA GLU A 54 10.87 6.14 -11.17
C GLU A 54 11.84 6.15 -9.97
N PRO A 55 11.44 6.61 -8.76
CA PRO A 55 12.32 6.58 -7.59
C PRO A 55 12.88 5.21 -7.23
N ASP A 56 12.09 4.13 -7.40
CA ASP A 56 12.55 2.78 -7.11
C ASP A 56 13.64 2.29 -8.09
N LYS A 57 13.76 2.89 -9.29
CA LYS A 57 14.87 2.62 -10.22
C LYS A 57 16.16 3.35 -9.86
N GLU A 58 16.05 4.55 -9.28
CA GLU A 58 17.23 5.36 -8.90
C GLU A 58 17.94 4.81 -7.66
N ILE A 59 17.24 4.00 -6.85
CA ILE A 59 17.73 3.35 -5.63
C ILE A 59 18.33 4.39 -4.68
N LEU A 60 17.50 4.90 -3.76
CA LEU A 60 17.96 5.87 -2.77
C LEU A 60 18.98 5.24 -1.80
N PHE A 61 20.10 5.93 -1.61
CA PHE A 61 21.23 5.46 -0.80
C PHE A 61 21.55 6.47 0.30
N ASP A 62 21.78 5.96 1.51
CA ASP A 62 22.29 6.74 2.61
C ASP A 62 23.81 6.56 2.72
N GLU A 63 24.56 7.60 2.36
CA GLU A 63 26.03 7.63 2.37
C GLU A 63 26.60 7.42 3.79
N GLU A 64 25.89 7.86 4.83
CA GLU A 64 26.37 7.73 6.21
C GLU A 64 26.39 6.26 6.66
N SER A 65 25.23 5.58 6.55
CA SER A 65 25.12 4.17 6.91
C SER A 65 25.68 3.22 5.83
N GLY A 66 25.80 3.68 4.58
CA GLY A 66 26.13 2.88 3.41
C GLY A 66 25.06 1.84 3.09
N ARG A 67 23.78 2.24 3.15
CA ARG A 67 22.61 1.35 3.02
C ARG A 67 21.54 1.91 2.07
N PRO A 68 20.70 1.06 1.43
CA PRO A 68 19.50 1.53 0.76
C PRO A 68 18.54 2.17 1.75
N ILE A 69 17.89 3.26 1.33
CA ILE A 69 16.91 3.98 2.13
C ILE A 69 15.55 3.28 2.02
N ASN A 70 15.03 2.84 3.16
CA ASN A 70 13.66 2.33 3.27
C ASN A 70 12.66 3.49 3.03
N PHE A 71 11.54 3.22 2.36
CA PHE A 71 10.52 4.23 2.01
C PHE A 71 10.07 5.09 3.20
N ILE A 72 10.01 4.53 4.41
CA ILE A 72 9.65 5.27 5.64
C ILE A 72 10.66 6.35 6.06
N ASN A 73 11.90 6.26 5.57
CA ASN A 73 13.02 7.12 5.99
C ASN A 73 13.35 8.22 4.97
N ILE A 74 12.60 8.33 3.87
CA ILE A 74 12.84 9.36 2.85
C ILE A 74 12.44 10.74 3.38
N ASN A 75 13.12 11.78 2.88
CA ASN A 75 12.74 13.16 3.14
C ASN A 75 11.27 13.42 2.73
N VAL A 76 10.52 14.01 3.65
CA VAL A 76 9.10 14.37 3.48
C VAL A 76 8.79 15.04 2.13
N LYS A 77 9.63 15.98 1.66
CA LYS A 77 9.38 16.68 0.39
C LYS A 77 9.48 15.76 -0.83
N GLN A 78 10.46 14.85 -0.84
CA GLN A 78 10.59 13.85 -1.91
C GLN A 78 9.41 12.88 -1.88
N HIS A 79 9.04 12.42 -0.69
CA HIS A 79 7.87 11.55 -0.51
C HIS A 79 6.59 12.21 -1.04
N VAL A 80 6.31 13.47 -0.66
CA VAL A 80 5.17 14.24 -1.20
C VAL A 80 5.24 14.37 -2.72
N GLN A 81 6.42 14.64 -3.29
CA GLN A 81 6.59 14.75 -4.74
C GLN A 81 6.21 13.43 -5.45
N PHE A 82 6.68 12.29 -4.95
CA PHE A 82 6.42 10.99 -5.56
C PHE A 82 4.92 10.67 -5.53
N TYR A 83 4.27 10.80 -4.37
CA TYR A 83 2.84 10.56 -4.23
C TYR A 83 2.00 11.55 -5.03
N SER A 84 2.35 12.84 -5.04
CA SER A 84 1.62 13.86 -5.82
C SER A 84 1.67 13.55 -7.32
N ASN A 85 2.82 13.10 -7.84
CA ASN A 85 2.96 12.71 -9.25
C ASN A 85 2.08 11.49 -9.57
N GLY A 86 2.12 10.46 -8.72
CA GLY A 86 1.30 9.26 -8.91
C GLY A 86 -0.20 9.56 -8.85
N TYR A 87 -0.62 10.31 -7.83
CA TYR A 87 -1.99 10.81 -7.67
C TYR A 87 -2.47 11.57 -8.91
N LYS A 88 -1.73 12.59 -9.37
CA LYS A 88 -2.10 13.40 -10.54
C LYS A 88 -2.20 12.57 -11.81
N LYS A 89 -1.30 11.61 -11.99
CA LYS A 89 -1.33 10.68 -13.14
C LYS A 89 -2.64 9.88 -13.15
N ILE A 90 -2.96 9.22 -12.03
CA ILE A 90 -4.19 8.39 -11.98
C ILE A 90 -5.43 9.25 -12.01
N LEU A 91 -5.40 10.46 -11.45
CA LEU A 91 -6.52 11.37 -11.53
C LEU A 91 -6.92 11.72 -12.98
N GLY A 92 -5.94 11.82 -13.89
CA GLY A 92 -6.20 12.00 -15.32
C GLY A 92 -6.70 10.74 -16.04
N GLU A 93 -6.41 9.53 -15.53
CA GLU A 93 -6.79 8.24 -16.13
C GLU A 93 -8.14 7.73 -15.61
N ASP A 94 -8.34 7.73 -14.30
CA ASP A 94 -9.53 7.29 -13.57
C ASP A 94 -9.73 8.22 -12.35
N PRO A 95 -10.61 9.22 -12.44
CA PRO A 95 -10.79 10.19 -11.36
C PRO A 95 -11.27 9.58 -10.04
N TYR A 96 -12.00 8.47 -10.06
CA TYR A 96 -12.44 7.80 -8.82
C TYR A 96 -11.26 7.09 -8.15
N ALA A 97 -10.45 6.38 -8.94
CA ALA A 97 -9.24 5.75 -8.44
C ALA A 97 -8.24 6.80 -7.93
N GLY A 98 -8.04 7.89 -8.69
CA GLY A 98 -7.19 9.01 -8.32
C GLY A 98 -7.63 9.64 -6.99
N MET A 99 -8.94 9.85 -6.80
CA MET A 99 -9.49 10.31 -5.52
C MET A 99 -9.11 9.39 -4.36
N LEU A 100 -9.31 8.07 -4.49
CA LEU A 100 -8.97 7.07 -3.47
C LEU A 100 -7.48 7.03 -3.15
N ILE A 101 -6.62 7.12 -4.18
CA ILE A 101 -5.17 7.23 -4.00
C ILE A 101 -4.85 8.53 -3.25
N GLY A 102 -5.48 9.64 -3.66
CA GLY A 102 -5.48 10.93 -2.97
C GLY A 102 -5.74 10.78 -1.48
N MET A 103 -6.77 10.00 -1.13
CA MET A 103 -7.11 9.69 0.26
C MET A 103 -6.00 8.96 0.98
N HIS A 104 -5.50 7.90 0.35
CA HIS A 104 -4.51 7.02 0.94
C HIS A 104 -3.21 7.75 1.27
N TRP A 105 -2.65 8.49 0.31
CA TRP A 105 -1.31 9.05 0.49
C TRP A 105 -1.28 10.21 1.50
N ILE A 106 -2.28 11.10 1.50
CA ILE A 106 -2.36 12.13 2.56
C ILE A 106 -2.72 11.49 3.91
N GLY A 107 -3.43 10.35 3.89
CA GLY A 107 -3.69 9.51 5.05
C GLY A 107 -2.41 9.11 5.80
N LEU A 108 -1.30 8.92 5.10
CA LEU A 108 0.01 8.61 5.70
C LEU A 108 0.51 9.73 6.64
N TYR A 109 -0.01 10.95 6.50
CA TYR A 109 0.35 12.13 7.28
C TYR A 109 -0.74 12.58 8.26
N THR A 110 -1.97 12.06 8.13
CA THR A 110 -3.14 12.43 8.93
C THR A 110 -3.63 11.29 9.82
N SER A 111 -2.75 10.34 10.15
CA SER A 111 -3.09 9.12 10.92
C SER A 111 -4.24 8.33 10.28
N ARG A 112 -4.21 8.25 8.94
CA ARG A 112 -5.23 7.63 8.10
C ARG A 112 -6.65 8.10 8.42
N PHE A 113 -6.82 9.36 8.82
CA PHE A 113 -8.09 9.95 9.27
C PHE A 113 -8.71 9.25 10.49
N GLY A 114 -7.87 8.71 11.38
CA GLY A 114 -8.30 7.96 12.55
C GLY A 114 -8.61 6.49 12.28
N TYR A 115 -8.40 6.01 11.04
CA TYR A 115 -8.63 4.61 10.67
C TYR A 115 -7.58 3.67 11.26
N ASP A 116 -6.31 4.01 11.11
CA ASP A 116 -5.17 3.20 11.55
C ASP A 116 -4.16 4.11 12.26
N PRO A 117 -4.07 4.05 13.60
CA PRO A 117 -3.13 4.85 14.37
C PRO A 117 -1.73 4.22 14.44
N THR A 118 -1.50 3.03 13.85
CA THR A 118 -0.23 2.31 13.97
C THR A 118 0.91 2.98 13.21
N PHE A 119 0.59 3.84 12.23
CA PHE A 119 1.58 4.56 11.46
C PHE A 119 1.10 5.96 11.05
N THR A 120 1.95 6.96 11.33
CA THR A 120 1.86 8.31 10.78
C THR A 120 3.26 8.82 10.54
N TYR A 121 3.53 9.38 9.36
CA TYR A 121 4.80 10.03 9.07
C TYR A 121 5.03 11.20 10.02
N LYS A 122 6.21 11.21 10.65
CA LYS A 122 6.63 12.33 11.49
C LYS A 122 7.03 13.50 10.60
N ILE A 123 6.32 14.62 10.74
CA ILE A 123 6.62 15.86 10.03
C ILE A 123 7.58 16.70 10.87
N PRO A 124 8.78 17.03 10.36
CA PRO A 124 9.66 18.01 11.02
C PRO A 124 8.93 19.34 11.24
N GLU A 125 9.18 20.00 12.37
CA GLU A 125 8.50 21.26 12.73
C GLU A 125 8.52 22.29 11.59
N VAL A 126 9.69 22.44 10.96
CA VAL A 126 9.92 23.38 9.85
C VAL A 126 9.12 23.08 8.57
N LEU A 127 8.51 21.90 8.47
CA LEU A 127 7.69 21.47 7.33
C LEU A 127 6.20 21.36 7.67
N LYS A 128 5.76 21.73 8.88
CA LYS A 128 4.34 21.61 9.27
C LYS A 128 3.41 22.40 8.35
N ASP A 129 3.69 23.69 8.14
CA ASP A 129 2.84 24.55 7.29
C ASP A 129 2.81 24.05 5.85
N TYR A 130 3.96 23.59 5.34
CA TYR A 130 4.05 22.97 4.02
C TYR A 130 3.14 21.74 3.92
N MET A 131 3.22 20.82 4.88
CA MET A 131 2.39 19.61 4.87
C MET A 131 0.91 19.92 5.06
N GLN A 132 0.57 20.89 5.92
CA GLN A 132 -0.81 21.34 6.10
C GLN A 132 -1.40 21.87 4.78
N ASN A 133 -0.66 22.70 4.04
CA ASN A 133 -1.11 23.20 2.75
C ASN A 133 -1.29 22.07 1.73
N VAL A 134 -0.35 21.12 1.66
CA VAL A 134 -0.44 19.94 0.80
C VAL A 134 -1.70 19.12 1.10
N VAL A 135 -2.00 18.89 2.38
CA VAL A 135 -3.20 18.18 2.83
C VAL A 135 -4.46 18.98 2.44
N ILE A 136 -4.51 20.28 2.72
CA ILE A 136 -5.67 21.13 2.41
C ILE A 136 -5.96 21.17 0.90
N GLU A 137 -4.93 21.37 0.08
CA GLU A 137 -5.06 21.43 -1.38
C GLU A 137 -5.58 20.11 -1.95
N THR A 138 -4.96 19.00 -1.57
CA THR A 138 -5.41 17.66 -1.98
C THR A 138 -6.82 17.38 -1.47
N GLN A 139 -7.14 17.82 -0.25
CA GLN A 139 -8.47 17.68 0.33
C GLN A 139 -9.53 18.56 -0.33
N LYS A 140 -9.14 19.59 -1.06
CA LYS A 140 -10.08 20.38 -1.85
C LYS A 140 -10.38 19.68 -3.18
N GLU A 141 -9.35 19.22 -3.86
CA GLU A 141 -9.48 18.55 -5.17
C GLU A 141 -10.35 17.29 -5.11
N TRP A 142 -10.10 16.40 -4.15
CA TRP A 142 -10.88 15.17 -3.99
C TRP A 142 -12.36 15.46 -3.60
N VAL A 143 -12.69 16.62 -3.00
CA VAL A 143 -14.06 17.03 -2.67
C VAL A 143 -14.78 17.46 -3.94
N ASP A 144 -14.10 18.20 -4.82
CA ASP A 144 -14.65 18.58 -6.13
C ASP A 144 -14.95 17.32 -6.97
N ILE A 145 -14.06 16.32 -6.93
CA ILE A 145 -14.27 15.03 -7.59
C ILE A 145 -15.48 14.30 -6.99
N LYS A 146 -15.58 14.23 -5.65
CA LYS A 146 -16.75 13.67 -4.95
C LYS A 146 -18.06 14.34 -5.40
N MET A 147 -18.06 15.66 -5.56
CA MET A 147 -19.24 16.39 -6.03
C MET A 147 -19.62 16.02 -7.47
N ASN A 148 -18.62 15.88 -8.36
CA ASN A 148 -18.83 15.46 -9.75
C ASN A 148 -19.37 14.02 -9.89
N TYR A 149 -18.98 13.11 -8.99
CA TYR A 149 -19.51 11.73 -8.97
C TYR A 149 -20.89 11.63 -8.33
N TRP A 150 -21.13 12.36 -7.24
CA TRP A 150 -22.39 12.26 -6.51
C TRP A 150 -23.59 12.70 -7.36
N LYS A 151 -23.44 13.79 -8.14
CA LYS A 151 -24.47 14.37 -9.03
C LYS A 151 -25.87 14.52 -8.41
N PHE A 152 -25.96 14.58 -7.07
CA PHE A 152 -27.23 14.64 -6.33
C PHE A 152 -28.19 13.48 -6.61
N ASN A 153 -27.68 12.33 -7.09
CA ASN A 153 -28.52 11.19 -7.53
C ASN A 153 -28.98 10.26 -6.39
N LYS A 154 -28.40 10.39 -5.19
CA LYS A 154 -28.76 9.65 -3.97
C LYS A 154 -28.50 10.50 -2.73
N LYS A 155 -28.83 10.03 -1.52
CA LYS A 155 -28.47 10.76 -0.30
C LYS A 155 -26.94 10.95 -0.21
N ARG A 156 -26.49 12.14 0.20
CA ARG A 156 -25.05 12.41 0.32
C ARG A 156 -24.36 11.46 1.30
N SER A 157 -25.02 11.10 2.40
CA SER A 157 -24.51 10.16 3.40
C SER A 157 -24.23 8.78 2.79
N GLU A 158 -25.15 8.23 2.00
CA GLU A 158 -24.98 6.95 1.29
C GLU A 158 -23.90 7.01 0.18
N PHE A 159 -23.56 8.20 -0.30
CA PHE A 159 -22.45 8.37 -1.23
C PHE A 159 -21.10 8.37 -0.50
N GLU A 160 -20.97 9.16 0.55
CA GLU A 160 -19.75 9.23 1.37
C GLU A 160 -19.47 7.90 2.07
N ASP A 161 -20.51 7.23 2.56
CA ASP A 161 -20.41 5.93 3.20
C ASP A 161 -19.69 4.90 2.32
N LYS A 162 -20.05 4.85 1.02
CA LYS A 162 -19.39 3.98 0.03
C LYS A 162 -17.94 4.37 -0.21
N ILE A 163 -17.63 5.66 -0.28
CA ILE A 163 -16.24 6.12 -0.49
C ILE A 163 -15.36 5.72 0.68
N TRP A 164 -15.85 5.89 1.91
CA TRP A 164 -15.12 5.47 3.09
C TRP A 164 -14.95 3.96 3.14
N MET A 165 -15.94 3.19 2.68
CA MET A 165 -15.82 1.72 2.59
C MET A 165 -14.70 1.32 1.63
N ASP A 166 -14.61 2.01 0.49
CA ASP A 166 -13.58 1.79 -0.51
C ASP A 166 -12.19 2.22 -0.01
N TYR A 167 -12.12 3.30 0.77
CA TYR A 167 -10.90 3.73 1.44
C TYR A 167 -10.41 2.69 2.46
N GLU A 168 -11.30 2.18 3.32
CA GLU A 168 -11.01 1.12 4.31
C GLU A 168 -10.47 -0.14 3.61
N PHE A 169 -11.13 -0.55 2.53
CA PHE A 169 -10.69 -1.66 1.69
C PHE A 169 -9.29 -1.45 1.13
N LEU A 170 -9.00 -0.27 0.58
CA LEU A 170 -7.68 0.03 0.05
C LEU A 170 -6.60 -0.02 1.15
N GLN A 171 -6.88 0.47 2.36
CA GLN A 171 -5.94 0.36 3.48
C GLN A 171 -5.67 -1.10 3.86
N LEU A 172 -6.73 -1.93 3.88
CA LEU A 172 -6.59 -3.37 4.15
C LEU A 172 -5.69 -4.03 3.12
N MET A 173 -5.90 -3.76 1.82
CA MET A 173 -5.11 -4.36 0.74
C MET A 173 -3.63 -3.93 0.79
N ASP A 174 -3.35 -2.64 1.06
CA ASP A 174 -1.99 -2.13 1.32
C ASP A 174 -1.31 -2.92 2.45
N ARG A 175 -1.97 -3.04 3.60
CA ARG A 175 -1.43 -3.73 4.78
C ARG A 175 -1.21 -5.23 4.54
N MET A 176 -2.11 -5.90 3.81
CA MET A 176 -1.93 -7.31 3.45
C MET A 176 -0.72 -7.52 2.54
N SER A 177 -0.52 -6.64 1.56
CA SER A 177 0.63 -6.69 0.65
C SER A 177 1.96 -6.41 1.38
N GLN A 178 1.96 -5.45 2.31
CA GLN A 178 3.11 -5.20 3.18
C GLN A 178 3.51 -6.46 3.96
N LEU A 179 2.55 -7.21 4.51
CA LEU A 179 2.84 -8.41 5.29
C LEU A 179 3.62 -9.44 4.46
N VAL A 180 3.19 -9.74 3.23
CA VAL A 180 3.86 -10.72 2.35
C VAL A 180 5.13 -10.17 1.69
N SER A 181 5.29 -8.84 1.64
CA SER A 181 6.48 -8.17 1.10
C SER A 181 7.62 -8.07 2.11
N LEU A 182 7.32 -8.11 3.41
CA LEU A 182 8.29 -7.89 4.48
C LEU A 182 8.74 -9.19 5.19
N HIS A 183 8.17 -10.33 4.82
CA HIS A 183 8.42 -11.62 5.47
C HIS A 183 8.90 -12.68 4.48
N THR A 184 9.57 -13.70 5.00
CA THR A 184 9.93 -14.92 4.28
C THR A 184 8.89 -16.02 4.53
N HIS A 185 8.95 -17.09 3.73
CA HIS A 185 8.09 -18.25 3.94
C HIS A 185 8.30 -18.95 5.29
N HIS A 186 9.42 -18.71 5.98
CA HIS A 186 9.72 -19.32 7.28
C HIS A 186 9.29 -18.46 8.46
N ASP A 187 8.97 -17.18 8.21
CA ASP A 187 8.58 -16.27 9.26
C ASP A 187 7.18 -16.59 9.77
N LYS A 188 7.01 -16.40 11.08
CA LYS A 188 5.72 -16.46 11.74
C LYS A 188 5.30 -15.06 12.14
N ALA A 189 4.14 -14.64 11.69
CA ALA A 189 3.60 -13.32 11.97
C ALA A 189 2.08 -13.35 12.06
N GLU A 190 1.52 -12.45 12.83
CA GLU A 190 0.08 -12.26 12.97
C GLU A 190 -0.24 -10.77 12.89
N ALA A 191 -1.34 -10.44 12.23
CA ALA A 191 -1.84 -9.08 12.14
C ALA A 191 -3.36 -9.08 12.25
N ILE A 192 -3.89 -8.07 12.97
CA ILE A 192 -5.31 -7.73 12.94
C ILE A 192 -5.42 -6.50 12.07
N LEU A 193 -6.10 -6.63 10.94
CA LEU A 193 -6.24 -5.59 9.93
C LEU A 193 -7.71 -5.16 9.81
N GLY A 194 -7.93 -3.89 9.53
CA GLY A 194 -9.27 -3.32 9.45
C GLY A 194 -9.43 -2.10 10.35
N PRO A 195 -10.68 -1.69 10.64
CA PRO A 195 -11.92 -2.39 10.27
C PRO A 195 -12.25 -2.30 8.78
N VAL A 196 -12.74 -3.38 8.15
CA VAL A 196 -13.32 -3.35 6.79
C VAL A 196 -14.79 -3.73 6.86
N ARG A 197 -15.61 -3.22 5.95
CA ARG A 197 -17.03 -3.59 5.86
C ARG A 197 -17.25 -4.69 4.85
N LYS A 198 -18.21 -5.59 5.15
CA LYS A 198 -18.58 -6.69 4.24
C LYS A 198 -19.35 -6.15 3.03
N ASN A 199 -20.30 -5.26 3.30
CA ASN A 199 -21.14 -4.60 2.31
C ASN A 199 -21.49 -3.19 2.77
N GLN A 200 -22.03 -2.39 1.86
CA GLN A 200 -22.36 -1.00 2.18
C GLN A 200 -23.39 -0.92 3.33
N GLY A 201 -23.11 -0.10 4.34
CA GLY A 201 -23.96 0.05 5.53
C GLY A 201 -23.78 -1.01 6.62
N SER A 202 -22.96 -2.05 6.39
CA SER A 202 -22.59 -3.00 7.46
C SER A 202 -21.62 -2.40 8.47
N GLU A 203 -21.56 -2.99 9.66
CA GLU A 203 -20.53 -2.66 10.65
C GLU A 203 -19.13 -3.08 10.17
N GLY A 204 -18.12 -2.32 10.59
CA GLY A 204 -16.72 -2.65 10.32
C GLY A 204 -16.27 -3.88 11.13
N ILE A 205 -15.64 -4.83 10.46
CA ILE A 205 -15.08 -6.04 11.05
C ILE A 205 -13.56 -6.05 10.95
N GLN A 206 -12.92 -6.76 11.88
CA GLN A 206 -11.48 -7.02 11.80
C GLN A 206 -11.20 -8.28 10.99
N VAL A 207 -10.11 -8.26 10.24
CA VAL A 207 -9.57 -9.37 9.47
C VAL A 207 -8.27 -9.82 10.12
N PHE A 208 -8.27 -11.03 10.64
CA PHE A 208 -7.09 -11.70 11.18
C PHE A 208 -6.29 -12.30 10.03
N VAL A 209 -5.00 -11.96 9.97
CA VAL A 209 -4.06 -12.48 8.98
C VAL A 209 -2.90 -13.15 9.70
N GLN A 210 -2.58 -14.39 9.34
CA GLN A 210 -1.51 -15.17 9.95
C GLN A 210 -0.57 -15.75 8.89
N LEU A 211 0.73 -15.59 9.11
CA LEU A 211 1.79 -16.33 8.44
C LEU A 211 2.25 -17.45 9.38
N PRO A 212 2.02 -18.74 9.04
CA PRO A 212 2.38 -19.85 9.93
C PRO A 212 3.82 -20.36 9.71
N GLY A 213 4.57 -19.80 8.76
CA GLY A 213 5.94 -20.22 8.45
C GLY A 213 6.04 -21.38 7.44
N ASP A 214 5.06 -21.51 6.54
CA ASP A 214 5.05 -22.50 5.45
C ASP A 214 4.80 -21.91 4.05
N GLY A 215 4.92 -20.58 3.90
CA GLY A 215 4.58 -19.86 2.66
C GLY A 215 3.07 -19.69 2.40
N SER A 216 2.21 -19.98 3.36
CA SER A 216 0.78 -19.64 3.29
C SER A 216 0.44 -18.36 4.08
N VAL A 217 -0.70 -17.77 3.72
CA VAL A 217 -1.31 -16.62 4.41
C VAL A 217 -2.73 -17.04 4.78
N ILE A 218 -3.00 -17.21 6.06
CA ILE A 218 -4.33 -17.56 6.57
C ILE A 218 -5.10 -16.28 6.82
N VAL A 219 -6.33 -16.18 6.29
CA VAL A 219 -7.18 -14.98 6.42
C VAL A 219 -8.54 -15.36 7.04
N GLU A 220 -8.95 -14.65 8.09
CA GLU A 220 -10.20 -14.89 8.82
C GLU A 220 -10.89 -13.57 9.23
N PRO A 221 -12.19 -13.35 8.90
CA PRO A 221 -13.01 -14.16 8.00
C PRO A 221 -12.41 -14.22 6.58
N PHE A 222 -12.75 -15.24 5.80
CA PHE A 222 -12.19 -15.42 4.47
C PHE A 222 -13.05 -14.71 3.40
N PRO A 223 -12.59 -13.58 2.83
CA PRO A 223 -13.42 -12.72 1.97
C PRO A 223 -13.32 -13.05 0.48
N PHE A 224 -12.54 -14.07 0.13
CA PHE A 224 -12.23 -14.42 -1.26
C PHE A 224 -13.12 -15.55 -1.76
N LYS A 225 -13.27 -15.65 -3.09
CA LYS A 225 -14.07 -16.69 -3.76
C LYS A 225 -13.56 -18.11 -3.50
N GLN A 226 -12.24 -18.26 -3.42
CA GLN A 226 -11.54 -19.53 -3.23
C GLN A 226 -10.11 -19.27 -2.73
N GLU A 227 -9.39 -20.33 -2.32
CA GLU A 227 -7.94 -20.24 -2.10
C GLU A 227 -7.21 -19.98 -3.42
N PHE A 228 -6.14 -19.19 -3.39
CA PHE A 228 -5.37 -18.84 -4.58
C PHE A 228 -3.91 -18.54 -4.25
N GLU A 229 -3.08 -18.45 -5.29
CA GLU A 229 -1.69 -18.02 -5.18
C GLU A 229 -1.56 -16.56 -5.61
N THR A 230 -0.67 -15.84 -4.94
CA THR A 230 -0.22 -14.49 -5.30
C THR A 230 1.30 -14.44 -5.19
N SER A 231 1.92 -13.37 -5.67
CA SER A 231 3.37 -13.26 -5.58
C SER A 231 3.86 -11.84 -5.46
N VAL A 232 4.98 -11.67 -4.77
CA VAL A 232 5.76 -10.43 -4.72
C VAL A 232 7.07 -10.62 -5.46
N LYS A 233 7.56 -9.57 -6.11
CA LYS A 233 8.89 -9.58 -6.72
C LYS A 233 9.90 -9.01 -5.74
N VAL A 234 11.02 -9.69 -5.56
CA VAL A 234 12.05 -9.31 -4.59
C VAL A 234 13.44 -9.40 -5.22
N ARG A 235 14.33 -8.48 -4.83
CA ARG A 235 15.77 -8.68 -5.00
C ARG A 235 16.39 -8.92 -3.64
N LYS A 236 17.22 -9.95 -3.55
CA LYS A 236 17.95 -10.28 -2.32
C LYS A 236 19.39 -9.83 -2.51
N LEU A 237 19.89 -9.08 -1.55
CA LEU A 237 21.29 -8.63 -1.53
C LEU A 237 21.93 -9.04 -0.21
N PRO A 238 23.26 -9.14 -0.13
CA PRO A 238 23.93 -9.31 1.15
C PRO A 238 23.63 -8.16 2.13
N ASP A 239 23.40 -8.48 3.41
CA ASP A 239 23.31 -7.49 4.49
C ASP A 239 24.71 -6.97 4.86
N LYS A 240 25.29 -6.15 3.98
CA LYS A 240 26.59 -5.48 4.16
C LYS A 240 26.47 -3.96 4.02
N LYS A 241 27.44 -3.24 4.56
CA LYS A 241 27.64 -1.82 4.23
C LYS A 241 28.20 -1.75 2.80
N TYR A 242 27.56 -0.98 1.94
CA TYR A 242 28.03 -0.71 0.57
C TYR A 242 28.93 0.51 0.59
N GLU A 243 29.95 0.51 -0.27
CA GLU A 243 30.98 1.56 -0.29
C GLU A 243 30.47 2.87 -0.90
N SER A 244 29.50 2.79 -1.81
CA SER A 244 28.92 3.94 -2.51
C SER A 244 27.56 3.58 -3.12
N HIS A 245 26.84 4.60 -3.59
CA HIS A 245 25.64 4.41 -4.42
C HIS A 245 25.91 3.54 -5.66
N THR A 246 27.08 3.67 -6.28
CA THR A 246 27.46 2.88 -7.47
C THR A 246 27.65 1.40 -7.14
N ASP A 247 28.30 1.09 -6.01
CA ASP A 247 28.47 -0.29 -5.52
C ASP A 247 27.11 -0.96 -5.28
N LEU A 248 26.22 -0.29 -4.55
CA LEU A 248 24.85 -0.76 -4.33
C LEU A 248 24.08 -0.96 -5.65
N SER A 249 24.19 -0.01 -6.58
CA SER A 249 23.50 -0.08 -7.87
C SER A 249 23.99 -1.25 -8.72
N GLN A 250 25.29 -1.55 -8.70
CA GLN A 250 25.85 -2.71 -9.39
C GLN A 250 25.40 -4.03 -8.76
N GLU A 251 25.39 -4.12 -7.43
CA GLU A 251 24.88 -5.30 -6.71
C GLU A 251 23.41 -5.55 -7.09
N ILE A 252 22.56 -4.52 -7.04
CA ILE A 252 21.14 -4.62 -7.42
C ILE A 252 20.94 -5.02 -8.88
N ALA A 253 21.72 -4.45 -9.80
CA ALA A 253 21.64 -4.75 -11.22
C ALA A 253 22.04 -6.22 -11.50
N SER A 254 22.98 -6.77 -10.74
CA SER A 254 23.43 -8.16 -10.84
C SER A 254 22.51 -9.16 -10.14
N ALA A 255 21.84 -8.75 -9.06
CA ALA A 255 20.93 -9.59 -8.31
C ALA A 255 19.68 -9.92 -9.14
N PRO A 256 19.26 -11.19 -9.24
CA PRO A 256 18.06 -11.56 -9.98
C PRO A 256 16.81 -10.98 -9.32
N LEU A 257 15.82 -10.64 -10.14
CA LEU A 257 14.48 -10.34 -9.65
C LEU A 257 13.73 -11.66 -9.45
N GLU A 258 13.59 -12.08 -8.20
CA GLU A 258 12.92 -13.33 -7.83
C GLU A 258 11.41 -13.10 -7.63
N VAL A 259 10.63 -14.15 -7.84
CA VAL A 259 9.17 -14.15 -7.61
C VAL A 259 8.86 -15.05 -6.42
N ILE A 260 8.48 -14.46 -5.29
CA ILE A 260 8.13 -15.16 -4.05
C ILE A 260 6.62 -15.40 -4.06
N LYS A 261 6.21 -16.67 -4.07
CA LYS A 261 4.80 -17.08 -4.16
C LYS A 261 4.21 -17.38 -2.80
N TRP A 262 3.09 -16.76 -2.50
CA TRP A 262 2.32 -16.99 -1.28
C TRP A 262 0.99 -17.67 -1.62
N LYS A 263 0.54 -18.60 -0.77
CA LYS A 263 -0.78 -19.20 -0.91
C LYS A 263 -1.77 -18.63 0.11
N ILE A 264 -2.77 -17.89 -0.35
CA ILE A 264 -3.86 -17.36 0.47
C ILE A 264 -4.84 -18.49 0.76
N ARG A 265 -5.12 -18.76 2.05
CA ARG A 265 -5.96 -19.88 2.50
C ARG A 265 -6.95 -19.48 3.56
N LYS A 266 -8.05 -20.24 3.67
CA LYS A 266 -8.94 -20.19 4.81
C LYS A 266 -8.32 -20.93 5.99
N LYS A 267 -8.70 -20.54 7.21
CA LYS A 267 -8.41 -21.35 8.40
C LYS A 267 -9.12 -22.70 8.26
N ARG A 268 -8.39 -23.77 8.51
CA ARG A 268 -8.92 -25.14 8.51
C ARG A 268 -9.47 -25.51 9.88
#